data_AF-A0A059LL56-F1
#
_entry.id   AF-A0A059LL56-F1
#
_cell.length_a   1.000
_cell.length_b   1.000
_cell.length_c   1.000
_cell.angle_alpha   90.00
_cell.angle_beta   90.00
_cell.angle_gamma   90.00
#
_symmetry.space_group_name_H-M   'P 1'
#
loop_
_entity.id
_entity.type
_entity.pdbx_description
1 polymer ?
#
loop_
_entity_poly.entity_id
_entity_poly.type
_entity_poly.pdbx_seq_one_letter_code
_entity_poly.pdbx_strand_id
1 'polypeptide(L)'
;MSEDPLSLASELIPGEVYLCPVRDWEALARSTLARRHACVQLDPDLVYEPFCADFGPCNLAHSYRFCVRVAALRQAAAKKGARLYLLVSDLPEPRANAAVLAGIYAVMFAGSSAAQACD
;
A
#
# COMPACT_ATOMS: atom_id res chain seq x y z
N MET A 1 -8.71 -24.24 -7.26
CA MET A 1 -9.20 -22.85 -7.32
C MET A 1 -7.98 -21.98 -7.10
N SER A 2 -7.59 -21.13 -8.06
CA SER A 2 -6.48 -20.20 -7.78
C SER A 2 -6.93 -19.25 -6.67
N GLU A 3 -6.13 -19.10 -5.62
CA GLU A 3 -6.39 -18.08 -4.59
C GLU A 3 -6.45 -16.69 -5.26
N ASP A 4 -7.32 -15.81 -4.74
CA ASP A 4 -7.43 -14.45 -5.23
C ASP A 4 -6.13 -13.70 -4.90
N PRO A 5 -5.48 -12.98 -5.83
CA PRO A 5 -4.18 -12.34 -5.57
C PRO A 5 -4.18 -11.37 -4.38
N LEU A 6 -5.35 -10.81 -4.02
CA LEU A 6 -5.49 -9.94 -2.86
C LEU A 6 -5.62 -10.69 -1.52
N SER A 7 -5.70 -12.03 -1.50
CA SER A 7 -5.74 -12.82 -0.27
C SER A 7 -4.42 -12.81 0.49
N LEU A 8 -3.31 -12.55 -0.20
CA LEU A 8 -1.96 -12.48 0.37
C LEU A 8 -1.58 -11.08 0.87
N ALA A 9 -2.53 -10.13 0.87
CA ALA A 9 -2.28 -8.77 1.30
C ALA A 9 -2.07 -8.68 2.81
N SER A 10 -1.05 -7.93 3.23
CA SER A 10 -0.78 -7.61 4.64
C SER A 10 -1.76 -6.55 5.13
N GLU A 11 -2.30 -6.72 6.32
CA GLU A 11 -3.23 -5.78 6.92
C GLU A 11 -2.46 -4.63 7.56
N LEU A 12 -2.69 -3.40 7.08
CA LEU A 12 -2.05 -2.19 7.63
C LEU A 12 -2.93 -1.52 8.68
N ILE A 13 -4.23 -1.44 8.39
CA ILE A 13 -5.26 -1.00 9.33
C ILE A 13 -6.34 -2.07 9.32
N PRO A 14 -6.61 -2.72 10.47
CA PRO A 14 -7.57 -3.80 10.56
C PRO A 14 -8.92 -3.50 9.91
N GLY A 15 -9.31 -4.32 8.94
CA GLY A 15 -10.58 -4.23 8.23
C GLY A 15 -10.69 -3.09 7.21
N GLU A 16 -9.68 -2.23 7.07
CA GLU A 16 -9.78 -0.98 6.31
C GLU A 16 -8.73 -0.84 5.21
N VAL A 17 -7.45 -1.03 5.54
CA VAL A 17 -6.33 -0.77 4.62
C VAL A 17 -5.38 -1.96 4.58
N TYR A 18 -5.05 -2.38 3.37
CA TYR A 18 -4.19 -3.53 3.10
C TYR A 18 -3.06 -3.13 2.15
N LEU A 19 -1.86 -3.67 2.36
CA LEU A 19 -0.72 -3.55 1.45
C LEU A 19 -0.53 -4.89 0.72
N CYS A 20 -0.56 -4.88 -0.61
CA CYS A 20 -0.50 -6.09 -1.42
C CYS A 20 0.63 -5.98 -2.46
N PRO A 21 1.68 -6.79 -2.34
CA PRO A 21 2.61 -7.03 -3.44
C PRO A 21 1.90 -7.80 -4.57
N VAL A 22 2.04 -7.33 -5.80
CA VAL A 22 1.40 -7.89 -6.99
C VAL A 22 2.46 -8.49 -7.91
N ARG A 23 2.40 -9.81 -8.09
CA ARG A 23 3.24 -10.55 -9.04
C ARG A 23 2.65 -10.61 -10.44
N ASP A 24 1.34 -10.79 -10.51
CA ASP A 24 0.59 -10.98 -11.76
C ASP A 24 -0.57 -9.96 -11.83
N TRP A 25 -0.34 -8.91 -12.60
CA TRP A 25 -1.34 -7.85 -12.83
C TRP A 25 -2.54 -8.34 -13.65
N GLU A 26 -2.38 -9.36 -14.49
CA GLU A 26 -3.49 -9.93 -15.26
C GLU A 26 -4.41 -10.77 -14.37
N ALA A 27 -3.84 -11.54 -13.43
CA ALA A 27 -4.61 -12.23 -12.42
C ALA A 27 -5.38 -11.25 -11.53
N LEU A 28 -4.76 -10.12 -11.16
CA LEU A 28 -5.44 -9.06 -10.43
C LEU A 28 -6.62 -8.47 -11.21
N ALA A 29 -6.50 -8.28 -12.53
CA ALA A 29 -7.62 -7.80 -13.35
C ALA A 29 -8.84 -8.75 -13.34
N ARG A 30 -8.60 -10.04 -13.07
CA ARG A 30 -9.64 -11.07 -12.91
C ARG A 30 -10.12 -11.24 -11.47
N SER A 31 -9.49 -10.60 -10.49
CA SER A 31 -9.81 -10.71 -9.07
C SER A 31 -11.23 -10.23 -8.78
N THR A 32 -11.96 -11.00 -7.98
CA THR A 32 -13.29 -10.62 -7.51
C THR A 32 -13.21 -9.63 -6.36
N LEU A 33 -12.16 -9.73 -5.53
CA LEU A 33 -11.88 -8.78 -4.46
C LEU A 33 -11.54 -7.41 -5.04
N ALA A 34 -10.71 -7.35 -6.09
CA ALA A 34 -10.33 -6.10 -6.74
C ALA A 34 -11.51 -5.35 -7.36
N ARG A 35 -12.55 -6.07 -7.81
CA ARG A 35 -13.79 -5.46 -8.35
C ARG A 35 -14.70 -4.89 -7.28
N ARG A 36 -14.62 -5.41 -6.04
CA ARG A 36 -15.50 -5.01 -4.92
C ARG A 36 -14.90 -3.92 -4.04
N HIS A 37 -13.58 -3.75 -4.08
CA HIS A 37 -12.83 -2.90 -3.17
C HIS A 37 -12.05 -1.83 -3.94
N ALA A 38 -11.56 -0.80 -3.23
CA ALA A 38 -10.73 0.22 -3.85
C ALA A 38 -9.29 -0.32 -3.96
N CYS A 39 -8.74 -0.34 -5.17
CA CYS A 39 -7.37 -0.76 -5.44
C CYS A 39 -6.58 0.41 -6.03
N VAL A 40 -5.40 0.69 -5.48
CA VAL A 40 -4.55 1.81 -5.91
C VAL A 40 -3.12 1.33 -6.08
N GLN A 41 -2.58 1.48 -7.28
CA GLN A 41 -1.18 1.20 -7.56
C GLN A 41 -0.28 2.33 -7.02
N LEU A 42 0.76 1.94 -6.30
CA LEU A 42 1.71 2.85 -5.65
C LEU A 42 2.96 3.11 -6.48
N ASP A 43 3.40 2.18 -7.35
CA ASP A 43 4.68 2.30 -8.08
C ASP A 43 4.90 3.67 -8.78
N PRO A 44 3.88 4.29 -9.43
CA PRO A 44 4.05 5.61 -10.03
C PRO A 44 4.37 6.74 -9.04
N ASP A 45 4.05 6.55 -7.76
CA ASP A 45 4.27 7.52 -6.69
C ASP A 45 5.55 7.23 -5.88
N LEU A 46 6.16 6.05 -6.09
CA LEU A 46 7.34 5.55 -5.37
C LEU A 46 8.65 5.78 -6.15
N VAL A 47 8.76 6.93 -6.82
CA VAL A 47 9.97 7.27 -7.58
C VAL A 47 10.99 7.91 -6.63
N TYR A 48 11.95 7.10 -6.17
CA TYR A 48 13.15 7.59 -5.50
C TYR A 48 14.21 7.92 -6.56
N GLU A 49 14.98 8.99 -6.35
CA GLU A 49 16.09 9.39 -7.23
C GLU A 49 17.42 8.90 -6.60
N PRO A 50 18.06 7.84 -7.15
CA PRO A 50 19.31 7.30 -6.63
C PRO A 50 20.49 8.24 -6.81
N PHE A 51 21.39 8.30 -5.82
CA PHE A 51 22.72 8.90 -6.01
C PHE A 51 23.71 7.89 -6.60
N CYS A 52 23.57 6.61 -6.26
CA CYS A 52 24.37 5.49 -6.78
C CYS A 52 23.51 4.21 -6.80
N ALA A 53 23.79 3.24 -5.92
CA ALA A 53 23.06 1.98 -5.79
C ALA A 53 22.00 2.02 -4.65
N ASP A 54 21.73 3.19 -4.09
CA ASP A 54 20.68 3.41 -3.10
C ASP A 54 19.30 3.43 -3.77
N PHE A 55 18.33 2.75 -3.17
CA PHE A 55 16.96 2.66 -3.69
C PHE A 55 15.93 3.38 -2.81
N GLY A 56 16.34 3.88 -1.64
CA GLY A 56 15.44 4.51 -0.68
C GLY A 56 16.00 4.60 0.74
N PRO A 57 15.14 4.90 1.74
CA PRO A 57 13.70 5.12 1.61
C PRO A 57 13.35 6.43 0.91
N CYS A 58 12.10 6.55 0.46
CA CYS A 58 11.57 7.81 -0.06
C CYS A 58 11.72 8.97 0.95
N ASN A 59 11.98 10.18 0.45
CA ASN A 59 12.12 11.38 1.28
C ASN A 59 10.81 11.82 1.99
N LEU A 60 10.91 12.78 2.89
CA LEU A 60 9.78 13.29 3.68
C LEU A 60 8.64 13.89 2.84
N ALA A 61 8.94 14.49 1.69
CA ALA A 61 7.90 15.04 0.81
C ALA A 61 7.05 13.91 0.23
N HIS A 62 7.66 12.78 -0.13
CA HIS A 62 6.94 11.56 -0.51
C HIS A 62 6.11 11.02 0.65
N SER A 63 6.66 10.97 1.87
CA SER A 63 5.92 10.53 3.05
C SER A 63 4.65 11.35 3.29
N TYR A 64 4.76 12.68 3.23
CA TYR A 64 3.62 13.57 3.41
C TYR A 64 2.55 13.38 2.33
N ARG A 65 2.96 13.38 1.04
CA ARG A 65 2.04 13.19 -0.09
C ARG A 65 1.34 11.84 -0.05
N PHE A 66 2.09 10.79 0.28
CA PHE A 66 1.56 9.44 0.47
C PHE A 66 0.48 9.44 1.55
N CYS A 67 0.78 9.99 2.74
CA CYS A 67 -0.17 9.99 3.85
C CYS A 67 -1.47 10.73 3.52
N VAL A 68 -1.37 11.92 2.92
CA VAL A 68 -2.55 12.72 2.53
C VAL A 68 -3.40 11.96 1.50
N ARG A 69 -2.76 11.35 0.50
CA ARG A 69 -3.47 10.56 -0.52
C ARG A 69 -4.15 9.34 0.07
N VAL A 70 -3.44 8.55 0.88
CA VAL A 70 -4.00 7.34 1.50
C VAL A 70 -5.13 7.68 2.47
N ALA A 71 -5.03 8.76 3.25
CA ALA A 71 -6.11 9.23 4.12
C ALA A 71 -7.39 9.56 3.33
N ALA A 72 -7.24 10.28 2.21
CA ALA A 72 -8.37 10.61 1.34
C ALA A 72 -9.00 9.36 0.69
N LEU A 73 -8.16 8.44 0.20
CA LEU A 73 -8.60 7.18 -0.40
C LEU A 73 -9.30 6.27 0.62
N ARG A 74 -8.76 6.17 1.84
CA ARG A 74 -9.35 5.39 2.94
C ARG A 74 -10.75 5.93 3.25
N GLN A 75 -10.88 7.25 3.40
CA GLN A 75 -12.18 7.87 3.65
C GLN A 75 -13.17 7.62 2.50
N ALA A 76 -12.72 7.70 1.24
CA ALA A 76 -13.55 7.44 0.08
C ALA A 76 -13.98 5.96 -0.02
N ALA A 77 -13.10 5.02 0.31
CA ALA A 77 -13.40 3.59 0.35
C ALA A 77 -14.41 3.28 1.47
N ALA A 78 -14.20 3.81 2.67
CA ALA A 78 -15.10 3.64 3.81
C ALA A 78 -16.53 4.12 3.52
N LYS A 79 -16.69 5.26 2.84
CA LYS A 79 -18.01 5.78 2.40
C LYS A 79 -18.75 4.82 1.46
N LYS A 80 -18.04 3.94 0.76
CA LYS A 80 -18.60 2.93 -0.15
C LYS A 80 -18.76 1.55 0.52
N GLY A 81 -18.46 1.43 1.81
CA GLY A 81 -18.39 0.13 2.50
C GLY A 81 -17.28 -0.77 1.95
N ALA A 82 -16.25 -0.18 1.34
CA ALA A 82 -15.15 -0.87 0.71
C ALA A 82 -13.86 -0.71 1.53
N ARG A 83 -12.99 -1.70 1.40
CA ARG A 83 -11.60 -1.73 1.88
C ARG A 83 -10.70 -1.06 0.84
N LEU A 84 -9.56 -0.56 1.29
CA LEU A 84 -8.51 0.00 0.44
C LEU A 84 -7.34 -0.97 0.34
N TYR A 85 -7.01 -1.37 -0.87
CA TYR A 85 -5.82 -2.16 -1.21
C TYR A 85 -4.79 -1.25 -1.89
N LEU A 86 -3.66 -1.06 -1.22
CA LEU A 86 -2.47 -0.41 -1.74
C LEU A 86 -1.63 -1.47 -2.44
N LEU A 87 -1.50 -1.34 -3.76
CA LEU A 87 -0.85 -2.30 -4.62
C LEU A 87 0.55 -1.82 -4.96
N VAL A 88 1.52 -2.71 -4.89
CA VAL A 88 2.91 -2.44 -5.30
C VAL A 88 3.43 -3.62 -6.09
N SER A 89 4.32 -3.39 -7.06
CA SER A 89 5.02 -4.50 -7.72
C SER A 89 5.75 -5.38 -6.70
N ASP A 90 5.80 -6.69 -6.95
CA ASP A 90 6.54 -7.62 -6.08
C ASP A 90 8.07 -7.60 -6.31
N LEU A 91 8.61 -6.41 -6.63
CA LEU A 91 10.03 -6.17 -6.71
C LEU A 91 10.56 -5.75 -5.32
N PRO A 92 11.77 -6.18 -4.91
CA PRO A 92 12.29 -5.89 -3.58
C PRO A 92 12.31 -4.40 -3.22
N GLU A 93 12.75 -3.53 -4.13
CA GLU A 93 12.98 -2.11 -3.86
C GLU A 93 11.67 -1.30 -3.74
N PRO A 94 10.71 -1.36 -4.69
CA PRO A 94 9.43 -0.67 -4.53
C PRO A 94 8.64 -1.20 -3.33
N ARG A 95 8.70 -2.51 -3.09
CA ARG A 95 8.03 -3.15 -1.95
C ARG A 95 8.59 -2.66 -0.61
N ALA A 96 9.91 -2.54 -0.50
CA ALA A 96 10.55 -1.99 0.70
C ALA A 96 10.16 -0.52 0.93
N ASN A 97 10.17 0.32 -0.11
CA ASN A 97 9.74 1.71 -0.02
C ASN A 97 8.25 1.84 0.36
N ALA A 98 7.40 1.01 -0.23
CA ALA A 98 5.97 0.96 0.10
C ALA A 98 5.73 0.55 1.56
N ALA A 99 6.47 -0.44 2.07
CA ALA A 99 6.36 -0.87 3.46
C ALA A 99 6.77 0.25 4.44
N VAL A 100 7.86 0.97 4.16
CA VAL A 100 8.29 2.11 4.98
C VAL A 100 7.21 3.21 5.01
N LEU A 101 6.66 3.56 3.85
CA LEU A 101 5.61 4.58 3.76
C LEU A 101 4.30 4.15 4.44
N ALA A 102 3.93 2.88 4.30
CA ALA A 102 2.79 2.29 4.99
C ALA A 102 2.96 2.35 6.51
N GLY A 103 4.13 1.99 7.03
CA GLY A 103 4.46 2.09 8.46
C GLY A 103 4.41 3.53 8.97
N ILE A 104 4.96 4.49 8.22
CA ILE A 104 4.86 5.93 8.54
C ILE A 104 3.39 6.36 8.62
N TYR A 105 2.57 5.95 7.66
CA TYR A 105 1.13 6.27 7.67
C TYR A 105 0.41 5.65 8.87
N ALA A 106 0.70 4.40 9.21
CA ALA A 106 0.11 3.74 10.38
C ALA A 106 0.40 4.49 11.68
N VAL A 107 1.66 4.92 11.88
CA VAL A 107 2.04 5.68 13.07
C VAL A 107 1.42 7.09 13.07
N MET A 108 1.56 7.82 11.96
CA MET A 108 1.21 9.25 11.91
C MET A 108 -0.29 9.50 11.78
N PHE A 109 -1.04 8.63 11.11
CA PHE A 109 -2.44 8.86 10.72
C PHE A 109 -3.41 7.75 11.17
N ALA A 110 -2.92 6.58 11.58
CA ALA A 110 -3.76 5.50 12.11
C ALA A 110 -3.68 5.31 13.63
N GLY A 111 -2.75 6.02 14.30
CA GLY A 111 -2.59 5.94 15.76
C GLY A 111 -1.89 4.67 16.25
N SER A 112 -1.25 3.91 15.35
CA SER A 112 -0.44 2.75 15.72
C SER A 112 0.84 3.20 16.45
N SER A 113 1.30 2.41 17.42
CA SER A 113 2.67 2.54 17.91
C SER A 113 3.68 2.11 16.83
N ALA A 114 4.94 2.55 16.97
CA ALA A 114 6.00 2.14 16.06
C ALA A 114 6.20 0.62 16.03
N ALA A 115 6.04 -0.07 17.17
CA ALA A 115 6.14 -1.53 17.24
C ALA A 115 5.02 -2.20 16.42
N GLN A 116 3.77 -1.79 16.64
CA GLN A 116 2.61 -2.32 15.91
C GLN A 116 2.67 -2.07 14.40
N ALA A 117 3.34 -1.01 13.96
CA ALA A 117 3.50 -0.71 12.54
C ALA A 117 4.56 -1.60 11.85
N CYS A 118 5.38 -2.31 12.63
CA CYS A 118 6.43 -3.21 12.15
C CYS A 118 6.09 -4.70 12.32
N ASP A 119 5.05 -5.02 13.10
CA ASP A 119 4.54 -6.38 13.33
C ASP A 119 3.67 -6.87 12.16
#